data_AF-A0AAV1NUI0-F1
#
_entry.id   AF-A0AAV1NUI0-F1
#
_cell.length_a   1.000
_cell.length_b   1.000
_cell.length_c   1.000
_cell.angle_alpha   90.00
_cell.angle_beta   90.00
_cell.angle_gamma   90.00
#
_symmetry.space_group_name_H-M   'P 1'
#
loop_
_entity.id
_entity.type
_entity.pdbx_description
1 polymer ?
#
loop_
_entity_poly.entity_id
_entity_poly.type
_entity_poly.pdbx_seq_one_letter_code
_entity_poly.pdbx_strand_id
1 'polypeptide(L)'
;MWETNQQARTMSPTASHLNIDDGQFGIHNGVNCVDSGWLTCQTEVRLRLHYSRTSPVSITKKKYKKSRFRIKLTLEGIEEEEDEEENDLSASSWHKINSTLEISMISANGYKSRHSQPECGYALEPSQWTEYSIHTMDPDNLELIFEFFEEDLGEHVVHGDTLPGQVGTACLLSSSFLENGKDIGVATIPIMGRNSRQTIGKVKVDYLVIRPIQGLQFDMSSSFTKYWKKRSTLDVGHRGAGSSHAAKHHRIRENTIASFKSAAKHGAAYVEFDVHLSKDAVPIVYHDLTCCIATKKKKDSTSLELIEVPVKDLTFDQLQLLKLAHATAIKGNDHKDLLDDEEEIDEYQPFPSLSQIFQAIPEHVGFNIELKWISQMKDGSWDGNLPSYFNMNTYLDTILSCVLQKGGKRRIVFSCFDPDICTMVRQKQNKYPILFLTQGISEKYPELMDIRCQTTQIAMSFAQSENILGISAHTEELLKHLSYIGEAQAKGLVVFSWGEDNNDHQNRKKLREQGIDGLIYDSICDEKGEQPNIFQVEEHHSMQEVITEETLKSSSCSCYSIPCSIAPCNDSKTRTGSAESDSGLSSS
;
A
#
# COMPACT_ATOMS: atom_id res chain seq x y z
N MET A 1 15.76 13.27 -1.08
CA MET A 1 15.60 12.64 0.25
C MET A 1 14.67 13.51 1.08
N TRP A 2 13.75 12.91 1.81
CA TRP A 2 12.72 13.58 2.62
C TRP A 2 12.84 13.14 4.08
N GLU A 3 12.70 14.07 5.02
CA GLU A 3 12.58 13.75 6.45
C GLU A 3 11.17 13.17 6.69
N THR A 4 11.06 11.94 7.20
CA THR A 4 9.81 11.18 7.30
C THR A 4 9.39 10.93 8.74
N ASN A 5 9.27 12.01 9.51
CA ASN A 5 8.77 11.98 10.88
C ASN A 5 7.24 12.18 10.93
N GLN A 6 6.58 11.58 11.93
CA GLN A 6 5.14 11.73 12.15
C GLN A 6 4.76 13.19 12.41
N GLN A 7 5.62 13.93 13.11
CA GLN A 7 5.50 15.37 13.32
C GLN A 7 6.49 16.08 12.41
N ALA A 8 5.99 17.01 11.60
CA ALA A 8 6.84 17.84 10.76
C ALA A 8 7.78 18.69 11.62
N ARG A 9 9.02 18.87 11.14
CA ARG A 9 9.91 19.90 11.66
C ARG A 9 9.24 21.26 11.46
N THR A 10 9.12 22.05 12.52
CA THR A 10 8.55 23.39 12.46
C THR A 10 9.65 24.43 12.52
N MET A 11 9.57 25.45 11.67
CA MET A 11 10.43 26.63 11.73
C MET A 11 9.55 27.83 12.00
N SER A 12 9.82 28.58 13.06
CA SER A 12 9.13 29.84 13.39
C SER A 12 10.00 31.04 13.02
N PRO A 13 9.82 31.64 11.83
CA PRO A 13 10.73 32.66 11.32
C PRO A 13 10.68 34.02 12.05
N THR A 14 9.76 34.21 13.00
CA THR A 14 9.46 35.52 13.61
C THR A 14 9.89 35.69 15.08
N ALA A 15 10.46 34.67 15.72
CA ALA A 15 10.88 34.77 17.13
C ALA A 15 12.31 35.30 17.27
N SER A 16 12.51 36.31 18.14
CA SER A 16 13.83 36.85 18.52
C SER A 16 14.73 35.84 19.23
N HIS A 17 14.12 34.76 19.74
CA HIS A 17 14.80 33.54 20.16
C HIS A 17 14.38 32.41 19.21
N LEU A 18 15.29 32.09 18.30
CA LEU A 18 15.25 30.90 17.48
C LEU A 18 15.33 29.67 18.39
N ASN A 19 14.20 29.11 18.80
CA ASN A 19 14.14 27.70 19.22
C ASN A 19 14.27 26.88 17.93
N ILE A 20 15.48 26.83 17.39
CA ILE A 20 15.84 25.86 16.36
C ILE A 20 15.98 24.54 17.10
N ASP A 21 15.10 23.59 16.82
CA ASP A 21 15.46 22.18 17.00
C ASP A 21 16.64 21.91 16.07
N ASP A 22 17.85 22.02 16.62
CA ASP A 22 19.15 21.92 15.94
C ASP A 22 19.54 20.47 15.64
N GLY A 23 18.59 19.54 15.82
CA GLY A 23 18.74 18.16 15.39
C GLY A 23 19.16 18.06 13.92
N GLN A 24 20.08 17.14 13.64
CA GLN A 24 20.55 16.87 12.27
C GLN A 24 19.37 16.52 11.36
N PHE A 25 19.35 17.04 10.13
CA PHE A 25 18.32 16.71 9.14
C PHE A 25 18.17 15.19 9.04
N GLY A 26 16.94 14.72 9.18
CA GLY A 26 16.68 13.28 9.11
C GLY A 26 16.98 12.50 10.39
N ILE A 27 17.48 13.10 11.47
CA ILE A 27 17.63 12.43 12.76
C ILE A 27 16.55 12.93 13.72
N HIS A 28 15.72 12.01 14.22
CA HIS A 28 14.73 12.30 15.24
C HIS A 28 14.88 11.32 16.41
N ASN A 29 15.11 11.83 17.62
CA ASN A 29 15.39 11.04 18.83
C ASN A 29 16.50 9.98 18.63
N GLY A 30 17.55 10.32 17.87
CA GLY A 30 18.68 9.42 17.57
C GLY A 30 18.39 8.35 16.51
N VAL A 31 17.22 8.38 15.87
CA VAL A 31 16.84 7.48 14.78
C VAL A 31 16.91 8.22 13.45
N ASN A 32 17.50 7.58 12.43
CA ASN A 32 17.51 8.10 11.06
C ASN A 32 16.13 7.86 10.41
N CYS A 33 15.43 8.94 10.11
CA CYS A 33 14.09 9.02 9.56
C CYS A 33 14.12 9.77 8.22
N VAL A 34 14.86 9.23 7.25
CA VAL A 34 14.94 9.77 5.89
C VAL A 34 14.47 8.73 4.89
N ASP A 35 13.76 9.18 3.86
CA ASP A 35 13.24 8.33 2.78
C ASP A 35 13.42 8.99 1.39
N SER A 36 13.18 8.23 0.31
CA SER A 36 13.16 8.73 -1.07
C SER A 36 12.02 9.73 -1.31
N GLY A 37 10.96 9.66 -0.50
CA GLY A 37 9.81 10.56 -0.56
C GLY A 37 8.65 10.01 -1.36
N TRP A 38 7.95 10.89 -2.05
CA TRP A 38 6.85 10.62 -2.97
C TRP A 38 6.94 11.60 -4.15
N LEU A 39 6.24 11.30 -5.23
CA LEU A 39 6.16 12.11 -6.44
C LEU A 39 5.28 13.32 -6.20
N THR A 40 5.81 14.49 -6.52
CA THR A 40 5.09 15.76 -6.43
C THR A 40 4.78 16.30 -7.83
N CYS A 41 5.83 16.51 -8.62
CA CYS A 41 5.76 16.99 -10.00
C CYS A 41 6.56 16.13 -10.98
N GLN A 42 7.40 15.24 -10.46
CA GLN A 42 8.26 14.35 -11.24
C GLN A 42 7.50 13.07 -11.60
N THR A 43 7.88 12.47 -12.72
CA THR A 43 7.48 11.11 -13.10
C THR A 43 8.61 10.15 -12.76
N GLU A 44 8.27 8.96 -12.25
CA GLU A 44 9.21 7.85 -12.10
C GLU A 44 9.01 6.85 -13.25
N VAL A 45 10.04 6.64 -14.07
CA VAL A 45 10.07 5.59 -15.09
C VAL A 45 10.91 4.43 -14.54
N ARG A 46 10.32 3.24 -14.45
CA ARG A 46 10.98 2.01 -14.05
C ARG A 46 11.20 1.12 -15.25
N LEU A 47 12.44 0.69 -15.46
CA LEU A 47 12.82 -0.27 -16.51
C LEU A 47 13.38 -1.53 -15.85
N ARG A 48 13.02 -2.71 -16.35
CA ARG A 48 13.30 -3.95 -15.63
C ARG A 48 13.81 -5.04 -16.55
N LEU A 49 14.82 -5.75 -16.07
CA LEU A 49 15.42 -6.90 -16.71
C LEU A 49 15.36 -8.07 -15.73
N HIS A 50 14.59 -9.10 -16.09
CA HIS A 50 14.38 -10.27 -15.26
C HIS A 50 14.06 -11.50 -16.09
N TYR A 51 14.26 -12.67 -15.49
CA TYR A 51 13.96 -13.96 -16.10
C TYR A 51 12.54 -14.38 -15.75
N SER A 52 11.58 -13.97 -16.59
CA SER A 52 10.21 -14.49 -16.54
C SER A 52 10.10 -15.80 -17.34
N ARG A 53 9.17 -15.93 -18.29
CA ARG A 53 9.07 -17.11 -19.17
C ARG A 53 10.30 -17.30 -20.05
N THR A 54 11.00 -16.23 -20.37
CA THR A 54 12.18 -16.23 -21.23
C THR A 54 13.23 -15.28 -20.66
N SER A 55 14.51 -15.58 -20.91
CA SER A 55 15.61 -14.64 -20.65
C SER A 55 15.31 -13.24 -21.23
N PRO A 56 15.60 -12.15 -20.50
CA PRO A 56 15.37 -10.79 -20.99
C PRO A 56 16.31 -10.47 -22.16
N VAL A 57 17.46 -11.14 -22.26
CA VAL A 57 18.40 -11.02 -23.38
C VAL A 57 18.42 -12.29 -24.21
N SER A 58 18.29 -12.16 -25.52
CA SER A 58 18.34 -13.26 -26.48
C SER A 58 19.34 -12.96 -27.60
N ILE A 59 20.44 -13.70 -27.63
CA ILE A 59 21.51 -13.54 -28.63
C ILE A 59 21.27 -14.46 -29.84
N THR A 60 21.37 -13.90 -31.04
CA THR A 60 21.21 -14.64 -32.31
C THR A 60 22.55 -14.91 -33.00
N LYS A 61 23.58 -14.09 -32.75
CA LYS A 61 24.90 -14.27 -33.37
C LYS A 61 25.67 -15.39 -32.70
N LYS A 62 26.15 -16.35 -33.51
CA LYS A 62 26.90 -17.53 -33.05
C LYS A 62 28.10 -17.21 -32.16
N LYS A 63 28.84 -16.13 -32.48
CA LYS A 63 30.01 -15.68 -31.70
C LYS A 63 29.68 -15.47 -30.22
N TYR A 64 28.51 -14.89 -29.95
CA TYR A 64 28.11 -14.43 -28.61
C TYR A 64 27.14 -15.39 -27.91
N LYS A 65 26.88 -16.57 -28.49
CA LYS A 65 25.79 -17.46 -28.03
C LYS A 65 26.04 -18.09 -26.66
N LYS A 66 27.30 -18.15 -26.21
CA LYS A 66 27.70 -18.65 -24.89
C LYS A 66 28.18 -17.53 -23.95
N SER A 67 28.22 -16.30 -24.43
CA SER A 67 28.68 -15.15 -23.67
C SER A 67 27.65 -14.79 -22.60
N ARG A 68 28.13 -14.37 -21.44
CA ARG A 68 27.33 -13.67 -20.42
C ARG A 68 27.48 -12.17 -20.63
N PHE A 69 26.48 -11.40 -20.23
CA PHE A 69 26.50 -9.95 -20.43
C PHE A 69 26.28 -9.22 -19.13
N ARG A 70 27.02 -8.13 -18.99
CA ARG A 70 26.74 -7.05 -18.05
C ARG A 70 26.05 -5.91 -18.80
N ILE A 71 25.10 -5.26 -18.13
CA ILE A 71 24.26 -4.24 -18.75
C ILE A 71 24.35 -2.97 -17.91
N LYS A 72 24.63 -1.87 -18.60
CA LYS A 72 24.60 -0.51 -18.08
C LYS A 72 23.51 0.28 -18.80
N LEU A 73 22.79 1.13 -18.09
CA LEU A 73 21.82 2.05 -18.68
C LEU A 73 22.37 3.48 -18.63
N THR A 74 22.43 4.18 -19.75
CA THR A 74 22.70 5.62 -19.77
C THR A 74 21.46 6.38 -20.20
N LEU A 75 21.33 7.60 -19.69
CA LEU A 75 20.26 8.53 -20.03
C LEU A 75 20.88 9.68 -20.83
N GLU A 76 20.33 9.96 -22.01
CA GLU A 76 20.64 11.16 -22.77
C GLU A 76 19.33 11.95 -22.98
N GLY A 77 19.38 13.26 -22.78
CA GLY A 77 18.23 14.13 -23.08
C GLY A 77 18.21 14.42 -24.58
N ILE A 78 17.01 14.52 -25.15
CA ILE A 78 16.88 14.98 -26.53
C ILE A 78 17.23 16.49 -26.54
N GLU A 79 18.26 16.87 -27.28
CA GLU A 79 18.58 18.29 -27.53
C GLU A 79 17.42 18.88 -28.36
N GLU A 80 16.54 19.65 -27.73
CA GLU A 80 15.67 20.57 -28.45
C GLU A 80 16.54 21.76 -28.87
N GLU A 81 16.60 22.06 -30.18
CA GLU A 81 17.25 23.28 -30.66
C GLU A 81 16.54 24.47 -29.99
N GLU A 82 17.17 25.09 -28.98
CA GLU A 82 16.70 26.34 -28.41
C GLU A 82 16.78 27.39 -29.51
N ASP A 83 15.64 27.75 -30.10
CA ASP A 83 15.54 28.91 -30.98
C ASP A 83 16.07 30.13 -30.20
N GLU A 84 17.21 30.69 -30.63
CA GLU A 84 17.98 31.75 -29.96
C GLU A 84 17.24 33.11 -29.79
N GLU A 85 15.90 33.17 -29.93
CA GLU A 85 15.14 34.43 -29.97
C GLU A 85 14.37 34.80 -28.69
N GLU A 86 14.24 33.95 -27.66
CA GLU A 86 13.59 34.35 -26.40
C GLU A 86 14.58 34.58 -25.26
N ASN A 87 15.30 35.69 -25.37
CA ASN A 87 16.07 36.30 -24.29
C ASN A 87 15.18 37.07 -23.29
N ASP A 88 13.99 36.54 -23.00
CA ASP A 88 13.13 37.05 -21.93
C ASP A 88 13.29 36.16 -20.70
N LEU A 89 14.02 36.69 -19.72
CA LEU A 89 14.12 36.21 -18.35
C LEU A 89 12.73 36.21 -17.70
N SER A 90 11.88 35.29 -18.12
CA SER A 90 10.64 34.97 -17.44
C SER A 90 11.00 34.14 -16.19
N ALA A 91 10.36 34.50 -15.08
CA ALA A 91 10.51 33.84 -13.78
C ALA A 91 9.98 32.38 -13.76
N SER A 92 9.78 31.75 -14.93
CA SER A 92 9.33 30.37 -15.14
C SER A 92 10.48 29.37 -15.34
N SER A 93 11.73 29.82 -15.34
CA SER A 93 12.95 28.98 -15.25
C SER A 93 13.13 28.38 -13.84
N TRP A 94 12.05 27.88 -13.23
CA TRP A 94 12.12 27.11 -11.99
C TRP A 94 12.89 25.83 -12.30
N HIS A 95 14.17 25.84 -11.94
CA HIS A 95 15.09 24.71 -11.79
C HIS A 95 14.57 23.40 -12.40
N LYS A 96 14.78 23.15 -13.71
CA LYS A 96 14.61 21.81 -14.29
C LYS A 96 15.49 20.86 -13.46
N ILE A 97 14.87 20.06 -12.60
CA ILE A 97 15.58 19.09 -11.78
C ILE A 97 16.16 18.06 -12.74
N ASN A 98 17.50 17.89 -12.71
CA ASN A 98 18.17 16.91 -13.55
C ASN A 98 17.60 15.51 -13.33
N SER A 99 17.44 14.76 -14.41
CA SER A 99 17.01 13.37 -14.34
C SER A 99 18.00 12.55 -13.51
N THR A 100 17.48 11.74 -12.59
CA THR A 100 18.30 10.86 -11.75
C THR A 100 18.09 9.42 -12.16
N LEU A 101 19.17 8.63 -12.21
CA LEU A 101 19.12 7.19 -12.44
C LEU A 101 19.60 6.43 -11.21
N GLU A 102 18.74 5.56 -10.69
CA GLU A 102 19.03 4.68 -9.57
C GLU A 102 18.81 3.22 -9.99
N ILE A 103 19.53 2.30 -9.36
CA ILE A 103 19.42 0.86 -9.65
C ILE A 103 19.05 0.10 -8.39
N SER A 104 18.14 -0.84 -8.56
CA SER A 104 17.71 -1.77 -7.52
C SER A 104 17.89 -3.20 -8.01
N MET A 105 18.47 -4.04 -7.16
CA MET A 105 18.63 -5.46 -7.41
C MET A 105 17.99 -6.23 -6.26
N ILE A 106 17.00 -7.08 -6.54
CA ILE A 106 16.20 -7.76 -5.50
C ILE A 106 16.25 -9.27 -5.72
N SER A 107 16.45 -10.03 -4.65
CA SER A 107 16.46 -11.49 -4.63
C SER A 107 15.84 -12.01 -3.33
N ALA A 108 15.61 -13.32 -3.23
CA ALA A 108 15.16 -13.94 -1.99
C ALA A 108 16.15 -13.75 -0.82
N ASN A 109 17.45 -13.58 -1.11
CA ASN A 109 18.49 -13.46 -0.09
C ASN A 109 18.73 -12.01 0.37
N GLY A 110 17.96 -11.05 -0.16
CA GLY A 110 18.13 -9.63 0.13
C GLY A 110 18.14 -8.77 -1.13
N TYR A 111 18.48 -7.51 -0.93
CA TYR A 111 18.43 -6.51 -1.99
C TYR A 111 19.61 -5.53 -1.90
N LYS A 112 19.85 -4.83 -3.02
CA LYS A 112 20.70 -3.64 -3.10
C LYS A 112 19.89 -2.54 -3.79
N SER A 113 19.29 -1.64 -3.02
CA SER A 113 18.33 -0.64 -3.51
C SER A 113 19.01 0.68 -3.81
N ARG A 114 18.47 1.39 -4.79
CA ARG A 114 18.74 2.81 -5.10
C ARG A 114 20.20 3.23 -5.02
N HIS A 115 21.02 2.64 -5.89
CA HIS A 115 22.45 2.90 -5.96
C HIS A 115 22.92 3.13 -7.40
N SER A 116 24.13 3.67 -7.56
CA SER A 116 24.75 3.82 -8.88
C SER A 116 25.24 2.49 -9.45
N GLN A 117 25.18 2.32 -10.77
CA GLN A 117 25.86 1.22 -11.46
C GLN A 117 27.39 1.37 -11.46
N PRO A 118 28.11 0.25 -11.58
CA PRO A 118 29.50 0.21 -12.05
C PRO A 118 29.64 0.71 -13.49
N GLU A 119 30.87 1.01 -13.89
CA GLU A 119 31.21 1.50 -15.24
C GLU A 119 30.78 0.55 -16.38
N CYS A 120 30.81 -0.76 -16.15
CA CYS A 120 30.35 -1.80 -17.09
C CYS A 120 29.01 -2.43 -16.67
N GLY A 121 28.25 -1.77 -15.79
CA GLY A 121 26.95 -2.25 -15.34
C GLY A 121 26.99 -3.56 -14.54
N TYR A 122 25.85 -4.24 -14.44
CA TYR A 122 25.68 -5.48 -13.68
C TYR A 122 25.40 -6.68 -14.58
N ALA A 123 25.89 -7.86 -14.15
CA ALA A 123 25.53 -9.12 -14.78
C ALA A 123 24.05 -9.45 -14.54
N LEU A 124 23.40 -10.05 -15.54
CA LEU A 124 22.06 -10.58 -15.40
C LEU A 124 22.09 -11.95 -14.70
N GLU A 125 21.32 -12.09 -13.62
CA GLU A 125 21.22 -13.33 -12.86
C GLU A 125 19.78 -13.87 -12.87
N PRO A 126 19.56 -15.19 -13.09
CA PRO A 126 18.22 -15.78 -13.18
C PRO A 126 17.31 -15.57 -11.98
N SER A 127 17.88 -15.55 -10.77
CA SER A 127 17.14 -15.44 -9.51
C SER A 127 17.00 -14.00 -9.01
N GLN A 128 17.29 -13.01 -9.86
CA GLN A 128 17.38 -11.61 -9.47
C GLN A 128 16.52 -10.71 -10.34
N TRP A 129 15.77 -9.82 -9.68
CA TRP A 129 15.09 -8.69 -10.32
C TRP A 129 16.07 -7.54 -10.44
N THR A 130 16.35 -7.07 -11.66
CA THR A 130 17.12 -5.84 -11.87
C THR A 130 16.20 -4.75 -12.36
N GLU A 131 16.18 -3.62 -11.65
CA GLU A 131 15.34 -2.48 -11.94
C GLU A 131 16.17 -1.20 -11.99
N TYR A 132 15.87 -0.36 -12.99
CA TYR A 132 16.38 0.99 -13.16
C TYR A 132 15.24 1.96 -12.88
N SER A 133 15.39 2.83 -11.88
CA SER A 133 14.43 3.86 -11.52
C SER A 133 14.93 5.22 -11.99
N ILE A 134 14.17 5.86 -12.87
CA ILE A 134 14.50 7.16 -13.45
C ILE A 134 13.48 8.17 -12.92
N HIS A 135 13.93 9.22 -12.24
CA HIS A 135 13.07 10.35 -11.90
C HIS A 135 13.36 11.49 -12.86
N THR A 136 12.33 12.04 -13.49
CA THR A 136 12.46 13.07 -14.51
C THR A 136 11.26 14.01 -14.49
N MET A 137 11.50 15.27 -14.85
CA MET A 137 10.44 16.25 -15.14
C MET A 137 9.89 16.09 -16.56
N ASP A 138 10.62 15.37 -17.40
CA ASP A 138 10.36 15.20 -18.82
C ASP A 138 10.44 13.70 -19.18
N PRO A 139 9.38 12.92 -18.90
CA PRO A 139 9.38 11.47 -19.09
C PRO A 139 9.34 11.05 -20.55
N ASP A 140 8.97 11.93 -21.47
CA ASP A 140 8.73 11.60 -22.87
C ASP A 140 9.93 11.96 -23.78
N ASN A 141 10.92 12.71 -23.26
CA ASN A 141 12.10 13.18 -24.00
C ASN A 141 13.43 12.58 -23.50
N LEU A 142 13.47 11.26 -23.25
CA LEU A 142 14.68 10.56 -22.84
C LEU A 142 15.10 9.49 -23.87
N GLU A 143 16.39 9.49 -24.20
CA GLU A 143 17.04 8.35 -24.85
C GLU A 143 17.62 7.41 -23.79
N LEU A 144 17.07 6.19 -23.73
CA LEU A 144 17.43 5.18 -22.74
C LEU A 144 18.35 4.15 -23.40
N ILE A 145 19.65 4.28 -23.18
CA ILE A 145 20.66 3.49 -23.91
C ILE A 145 21.18 2.37 -23.02
N PHE A 146 20.83 1.13 -23.38
CA PHE A 146 21.37 -0.08 -22.76
C PHE A 146 22.68 -0.47 -23.44
N GLU A 147 23.79 -0.41 -22.72
CA GLU A 147 25.11 -0.83 -23.16
C GLU A 147 25.39 -2.26 -22.68
N PHE A 148 25.80 -3.14 -23.60
CA PHE A 148 26.07 -4.54 -23.33
C PHE A 148 27.57 -4.81 -23.34
N PHE A 149 28.08 -5.33 -22.22
CA PHE A 149 29.48 -5.71 -22.04
C PHE A 149 29.57 -7.24 -21.91
N GLU A 150 30.46 -7.86 -22.66
CA GLU A 150 30.75 -9.29 -22.50
C GLU A 150 31.46 -9.52 -21.16
N GLU A 151 30.91 -10.40 -20.33
CA GLU A 151 31.50 -10.78 -19.05
C GLU A 151 32.70 -11.69 -19.31
N ASP A 152 33.90 -11.18 -19.02
CA ASP A 152 35.20 -11.78 -19.34
C ASP A 152 35.30 -13.25 -18.86
N LEU A 153 35.59 -14.18 -19.78
CA LEU A 153 35.94 -15.57 -19.43
C LEU A 153 37.43 -15.88 -19.70
N GLY A 154 38.25 -14.86 -19.99
CA GLY A 154 39.68 -14.99 -20.24
C GLY A 154 40.04 -14.63 -21.66
N GLU A 155 40.69 -13.48 -21.80
CA GLU A 155 41.23 -12.88 -23.03
C GLU A 155 40.16 -12.46 -24.04
N HIS A 156 40.04 -11.15 -24.25
CA HIS A 156 39.98 -10.41 -25.53
C HIS A 156 39.48 -8.99 -25.25
N VAL A 157 40.11 -8.28 -24.31
CA VAL A 157 40.02 -6.82 -24.25
C VAL A 157 40.91 -6.29 -25.38
N VAL A 158 40.32 -5.62 -26.37
CA VAL A 158 41.06 -5.00 -27.45
C VAL A 158 42.03 -3.97 -26.84
N HIS A 159 43.34 -4.14 -27.06
CA HIS A 159 44.34 -3.20 -26.56
C HIS A 159 44.07 -1.79 -27.12
N GLY A 160 43.83 -0.82 -26.24
CA GLY A 160 43.53 0.58 -26.60
C GLY A 160 42.04 0.94 -26.63
N ASP A 161 41.15 0.05 -26.20
CA ASP A 161 39.71 0.33 -26.10
C ASP A 161 39.38 1.21 -24.87
N THR A 162 38.63 2.30 -25.09
CA THR A 162 38.13 3.18 -24.02
C THR A 162 37.07 2.52 -23.14
N LEU A 163 36.36 1.50 -23.65
CA LEU A 163 35.36 0.72 -22.91
C LEU A 163 35.55 -0.79 -23.19
N PRO A 164 36.52 -1.44 -22.51
CA PRO A 164 36.80 -2.87 -22.65
C PRO A 164 35.55 -3.75 -22.64
N GLY A 165 35.38 -4.58 -23.68
CA GLY A 165 34.35 -5.61 -23.71
C GLY A 165 32.95 -5.16 -24.11
N GLN A 166 32.72 -3.88 -24.44
CA GLN A 166 31.44 -3.43 -24.97
C GLN A 166 31.18 -4.05 -26.36
N VAL A 167 30.11 -4.84 -26.48
CA VAL A 167 29.78 -5.58 -27.70
C VAL A 167 28.65 -4.94 -28.51
N GLY A 168 27.80 -4.12 -27.88
CA GLY A 168 26.66 -3.50 -28.56
C GLY A 168 25.79 -2.64 -27.64
N THR A 169 24.81 -2.00 -28.26
CA THR A 169 23.87 -1.08 -27.61
C THR A 169 22.44 -1.33 -28.05
N ALA A 170 21.47 -1.01 -27.21
CA ALA A 170 20.05 -0.96 -27.55
C ALA A 170 19.46 0.36 -27.03
N CYS A 171 18.79 1.14 -27.89
CA CYS A 171 18.21 2.42 -27.51
C CYS A 171 16.67 2.31 -27.43
N LEU A 172 16.09 2.80 -26.32
CA LEU A 172 14.65 2.91 -26.11
C LEU A 172 14.24 4.41 -26.08
N LEU A 173 13.36 4.76 -27.01
CA LEU A 173 12.55 5.99 -27.05
C LEU A 173 11.65 6.14 -25.83
N SER A 174 11.87 7.02 -24.84
CA SER A 174 10.87 7.15 -23.76
C SER A 174 9.53 7.70 -24.27
N SER A 175 9.51 8.49 -25.35
CA SER A 175 8.30 8.91 -26.07
C SER A 175 7.41 7.73 -26.47
N SER A 176 8.00 6.55 -26.71
CA SER A 176 7.26 5.36 -27.10
C SER A 176 6.28 4.88 -26.01
N PHE A 177 6.50 5.22 -24.73
CA PHE A 177 5.55 4.89 -23.67
C PHE A 177 4.23 5.65 -23.86
N LEU A 178 4.33 6.96 -24.12
CA LEU A 178 3.19 7.83 -24.40
C LEU A 178 2.52 7.47 -25.72
N GLU A 179 3.29 7.28 -26.80
CA GLU A 179 2.77 6.95 -28.14
C GLU A 179 1.98 5.63 -28.14
N ASN A 180 2.40 4.66 -27.33
CA ASN A 180 1.68 3.39 -27.18
C ASN A 180 0.45 3.49 -26.29
N GLY A 181 0.23 4.63 -25.63
CA GLY A 181 -0.90 4.88 -24.71
C GLY A 181 -0.91 3.97 -23.49
N LYS A 182 0.25 3.39 -23.12
CA LYS A 182 0.37 2.43 -22.02
C LYS A 182 1.48 2.85 -21.09
N ASP A 183 1.15 2.94 -19.81
CA ASP A 183 2.11 3.22 -18.75
C ASP A 183 2.83 1.97 -18.25
N ILE A 184 2.44 0.81 -18.73
CA ILE A 184 3.04 -0.47 -18.37
C ILE A 184 3.10 -1.38 -19.59
N GLY A 185 4.20 -2.09 -19.76
CA GLY A 185 4.34 -3.04 -20.84
C GLY A 185 5.75 -3.62 -20.98
N VAL A 186 5.99 -4.24 -22.14
CA VAL A 186 7.28 -4.85 -22.49
C VAL A 186 7.75 -4.30 -23.82
N ALA A 187 8.89 -3.61 -23.82
CA ALA A 187 9.58 -3.17 -25.04
C ALA A 187 10.57 -4.25 -25.49
N THR A 188 10.55 -4.60 -26.77
CA THR A 188 11.55 -5.52 -27.37
C THR A 188 12.43 -4.74 -28.35
N ILE A 189 13.69 -4.55 -27.98
CA ILE A 189 14.62 -3.66 -28.69
C ILE A 189 15.75 -4.49 -29.29
N PRO A 190 16.17 -4.23 -30.54
CA PRO A 190 17.34 -4.88 -31.12
C PRO A 190 18.63 -4.42 -30.42
N ILE A 191 19.54 -5.36 -30.17
CA ILE A 191 20.89 -5.06 -29.71
C ILE A 191 21.77 -4.89 -30.95
N MET A 192 22.21 -3.66 -31.22
CA MET A 192 23.06 -3.29 -32.33
C MET A 192 24.52 -3.56 -31.97
N GLY A 193 25.25 -4.31 -32.81
CA GLY A 193 26.67 -4.58 -32.53
C GLY A 193 27.53 -3.34 -32.69
N ARG A 194 28.50 -3.13 -31.79
CA ARG A 194 29.31 -1.90 -31.72
C ARG A 194 29.95 -1.48 -33.06
N ASN A 195 30.56 -2.44 -33.76
CA ASN A 195 31.28 -2.19 -35.02
C ASN A 195 30.53 -2.69 -36.26
N SER A 196 29.34 -3.26 -36.08
CA SER A 196 28.55 -3.82 -37.17
C SER A 196 27.20 -3.15 -37.21
N ARG A 197 26.76 -2.66 -38.37
CA ARG A 197 25.36 -2.23 -38.59
C ARG A 197 24.38 -3.43 -38.62
N GLN A 198 24.64 -4.45 -37.81
CA GLN A 198 23.89 -5.69 -37.72
C GLN A 198 23.51 -5.93 -36.27
N THR A 199 22.34 -6.53 -36.08
CA THR A 199 21.85 -6.93 -34.76
C THR A 199 22.62 -8.16 -34.25
N ILE A 200 23.00 -8.13 -32.97
CA ILE A 200 23.60 -9.30 -32.29
C ILE A 200 22.56 -10.15 -31.55
N GLY A 201 21.42 -9.54 -31.24
CA GLY A 201 20.33 -10.12 -30.49
C GLY A 201 19.22 -9.12 -30.25
N LYS A 202 18.43 -9.37 -29.21
CA LYS A 202 17.38 -8.47 -28.72
C LYS A 202 17.34 -8.49 -27.20
N VAL A 203 16.91 -7.38 -26.61
CA VAL A 203 16.60 -7.24 -25.20
C VAL A 203 15.10 -6.97 -25.04
N LYS A 204 14.48 -7.60 -24.05
CA LYS A 204 13.13 -7.33 -23.57
C LYS A 204 13.26 -6.53 -22.28
N VAL A 205 12.61 -5.38 -22.24
CA VAL A 205 12.62 -4.45 -21.12
C VAL A 205 11.18 -4.25 -20.68
N ASP A 206 10.86 -4.68 -19.46
CA ASP A 206 9.56 -4.37 -18.87
C ASP A 206 9.62 -2.94 -18.35
N TYR A 207 8.57 -2.16 -18.57
CA TYR A 207 8.52 -0.76 -18.14
C TYR A 207 7.26 -0.45 -17.33
N LEU A 208 7.38 0.49 -16.41
CA LEU A 208 6.29 1.11 -15.65
C LEU A 208 6.55 2.62 -15.55
N VAL A 209 5.57 3.45 -15.91
CA VAL A 209 5.61 4.90 -15.83
C VAL A 209 4.65 5.38 -14.75
N ILE A 210 5.18 5.88 -13.64
CA ILE A 210 4.42 6.33 -12.47
C ILE A 210 4.33 7.86 -12.49
N ARG A 211 3.12 8.38 -12.68
CA ARG A 211 2.86 9.83 -12.69
C ARG A 211 2.34 10.32 -11.34
N PRO A 212 2.58 11.56 -10.93
CA PRO A 212 1.98 12.12 -9.71
C PRO A 212 0.47 12.28 -9.88
N ILE A 213 -0.28 12.25 -8.76
CA ILE A 213 -1.72 12.49 -8.79
C ILE A 213 -1.97 13.98 -9.08
N GLN A 214 -2.74 14.26 -10.13
CA GLN A 214 -3.06 15.63 -10.52
C GLN A 214 -4.05 16.28 -9.53
N GLY A 215 -3.81 17.55 -9.19
CA GLY A 215 -4.71 18.35 -8.36
C GLY A 215 -4.69 18.03 -6.86
N LEU A 216 -3.86 17.09 -6.40
CA LEU A 216 -3.62 16.84 -4.98
C LEU A 216 -2.24 17.36 -4.59
N GLN A 217 -2.19 18.17 -3.52
CA GLN A 217 -0.93 18.57 -2.90
C GLN A 217 -0.73 17.80 -1.60
N PHE A 218 0.49 17.30 -1.44
CA PHE A 218 0.92 16.57 -0.26
C PHE A 218 1.94 17.43 0.48
N ASP A 219 1.72 17.60 1.78
CA ASP A 219 2.67 18.22 2.69
C ASP A 219 3.13 17.21 3.75
N MET A 220 4.06 17.61 4.60
CA MET A 220 4.56 16.77 5.69
C MET A 220 3.72 16.84 6.96
N SER A 221 2.52 17.44 6.94
CA SER A 221 1.73 17.71 8.15
C SER A 221 1.32 16.44 8.89
N SER A 222 1.13 15.32 8.19
CA SER A 222 0.85 14.00 8.76
C SER A 222 1.27 12.89 7.81
N SER A 223 2.34 12.17 8.15
CA SER A 223 2.82 11.02 7.37
C SER A 223 2.83 9.74 8.22
N PHE A 224 2.09 8.72 7.78
CA PHE A 224 2.06 7.39 8.42
C PHE A 224 2.61 6.27 7.53
N THR A 225 3.26 6.60 6.41
CA THR A 225 3.75 5.63 5.40
C THR A 225 4.59 4.50 5.98
N LYS A 226 5.35 4.78 7.05
CA LYS A 226 6.16 3.81 7.79
C LYS A 226 5.81 3.71 9.27
N TYR A 227 4.77 4.41 9.72
CA TYR A 227 4.45 4.45 11.13
C TYR A 227 3.57 3.26 11.50
N TRP A 228 4.09 2.43 12.41
CA TRP A 228 3.30 1.44 13.12
C TRP A 228 3.58 1.52 14.62
N LYS A 229 2.57 1.86 15.41
CA LYS A 229 2.69 1.85 16.88
C LYS A 229 2.74 0.40 17.35
N LYS A 230 3.87 0.00 17.93
CA LYS A 230 4.03 -1.29 18.62
C LYS A 230 2.98 -1.43 19.71
N ARG A 231 2.26 -2.56 19.69
CA ARG A 231 1.15 -2.89 20.57
C ARG A 231 0.86 -4.40 20.49
N SER A 232 -0.16 -4.87 21.22
CA SER A 232 -0.67 -6.23 21.05
C SER A 232 -1.23 -6.45 19.65
N THR A 233 -1.17 -7.69 19.17
CA THR A 233 -1.72 -8.10 17.87
C THR A 233 -3.12 -7.54 17.64
N LEU A 234 -3.35 -6.98 16.46
CA LEU A 234 -4.63 -6.43 16.06
C LEU A 234 -5.51 -7.49 15.39
N ASP A 235 -6.77 -7.54 15.80
CA ASP A 235 -7.78 -8.36 15.15
C ASP A 235 -8.45 -7.57 14.02
N VAL A 236 -8.45 -8.14 12.82
CA VAL A 236 -8.96 -7.53 11.60
C VAL A 236 -10.07 -8.40 11.02
N GLY A 237 -11.25 -7.82 10.84
CA GLY A 237 -12.39 -8.53 10.26
C GLY A 237 -12.24 -8.67 8.74
N HIS A 238 -12.03 -9.89 8.25
CA HIS A 238 -11.91 -10.21 6.82
C HIS A 238 -13.23 -9.94 6.10
N ARG A 239 -13.23 -9.07 5.09
CA ARG A 239 -14.45 -8.61 4.38
C ARG A 239 -15.59 -8.17 5.32
N GLY A 240 -15.20 -7.63 6.49
CA GLY A 240 -16.07 -7.40 7.63
C GLY A 240 -16.19 -8.62 8.55
N ALA A 241 -17.39 -9.19 8.65
CA ALA A 241 -17.71 -10.33 9.51
C ALA A 241 -17.43 -11.70 8.85
N GLY A 242 -16.52 -11.74 7.87
CA GLY A 242 -16.07 -12.93 7.19
C GLY A 242 -16.64 -13.17 5.80
N SER A 243 -16.03 -14.14 5.12
CA SER A 243 -16.47 -14.65 3.82
C SER A 243 -17.85 -15.31 3.90
N SER A 244 -18.60 -15.26 2.80
CA SER A 244 -19.95 -15.80 2.68
C SER A 244 -20.00 -17.33 2.88
N HIS A 245 -18.87 -18.02 2.67
CA HIS A 245 -18.73 -19.45 2.93
C HIS A 245 -18.49 -19.79 4.40
N ALA A 246 -17.78 -18.91 5.13
CA ALA A 246 -17.52 -19.04 6.57
C ALA A 246 -18.71 -18.56 7.42
N ALA A 247 -19.46 -17.57 6.94
CA ALA A 247 -20.62 -16.97 7.59
C ALA A 247 -21.87 -17.87 7.63
N LYS A 248 -21.73 -19.21 7.69
CA LYS A 248 -22.87 -20.16 7.77
C LYS A 248 -23.85 -19.89 8.92
N HIS A 249 -23.44 -19.11 9.92
CA HIS A 249 -24.23 -18.72 11.08
C HIS A 249 -24.76 -17.28 11.04
N HIS A 250 -24.31 -16.45 10.09
CA HIS A 250 -24.67 -15.03 9.99
C HIS A 250 -25.34 -14.74 8.64
N ARG A 251 -26.55 -14.15 8.67
CA ARG A 251 -27.28 -13.69 7.46
C ARG A 251 -26.63 -12.49 6.75
N ILE A 252 -25.39 -12.15 7.10
CA ILE A 252 -24.71 -10.94 6.65
C ILE A 252 -23.68 -11.34 5.60
N ARG A 253 -23.80 -10.75 4.41
CA ARG A 253 -22.92 -11.04 3.27
C ARG A 253 -21.59 -10.29 3.43
N GLU A 254 -20.49 -10.90 3.01
CA GLU A 254 -19.17 -10.27 2.96
C GLU A 254 -19.18 -8.96 2.15
N ASN A 255 -18.22 -8.05 2.43
CA ASN A 255 -18.03 -6.82 1.66
C ASN A 255 -19.30 -5.92 1.60
N THR A 256 -20.10 -5.94 2.67
CA THR A 256 -21.30 -5.09 2.85
C THR A 256 -21.16 -4.18 4.07
N ILE A 257 -21.90 -3.06 4.09
CA ILE A 257 -21.90 -2.13 5.22
C ILE A 257 -22.33 -2.83 6.51
N ALA A 258 -23.33 -3.71 6.44
CA ALA A 258 -23.79 -4.52 7.56
C ALA A 258 -22.67 -5.44 8.09
N SER A 259 -21.87 -6.05 7.19
CA SER A 259 -20.71 -6.87 7.55
C SER A 259 -19.67 -6.07 8.33
N PHE A 260 -19.33 -4.88 7.84
CA PHE A 260 -18.35 -4.01 8.48
C PHE A 260 -18.83 -3.49 9.84
N LYS A 261 -20.09 -3.06 9.94
CA LYS A 261 -20.69 -2.66 11.22
C LYS A 261 -20.73 -3.80 12.22
N SER A 262 -21.03 -5.02 11.75
CA SER A 262 -21.01 -6.21 12.60
C SER A 262 -19.62 -6.47 13.17
N ALA A 263 -18.59 -6.53 12.31
CA ALA A 263 -17.21 -6.73 12.76
C ALA A 263 -16.75 -5.63 13.75
N ALA A 264 -17.07 -4.37 13.46
CA ALA A 264 -16.75 -3.25 14.34
C ALA A 264 -17.36 -3.40 15.74
N LYS A 265 -18.63 -3.84 15.84
CA LYS A 265 -19.31 -4.09 17.12
C LYS A 265 -18.69 -5.25 17.92
N HIS A 266 -17.99 -6.16 17.23
CA HIS A 266 -17.30 -7.30 17.85
C HIS A 266 -15.80 -7.01 18.08
N GLY A 267 -15.42 -5.73 18.17
CA GLY A 267 -14.08 -5.33 18.59
C GLY A 267 -13.01 -5.34 17.50
N ALA A 268 -13.38 -5.54 16.22
CA ALA A 268 -12.44 -5.47 15.11
C ALA A 268 -11.72 -4.12 15.10
N ALA A 269 -10.38 -4.16 15.17
CA ALA A 269 -9.54 -2.95 15.11
C ALA A 269 -9.64 -2.33 13.72
N TYR A 270 -9.51 -3.18 12.70
CA TYR A 270 -9.72 -2.85 11.30
C TYR A 270 -10.81 -3.74 10.72
N VAL A 271 -11.54 -3.22 9.73
CA VAL A 271 -12.25 -4.06 8.75
C VAL A 271 -11.43 -4.08 7.47
N GLU A 272 -11.20 -5.28 6.96
CA GLU A 272 -10.57 -5.52 5.67
C GLU A 272 -11.65 -5.64 4.59
N PHE A 273 -11.37 -5.10 3.39
CA PHE A 273 -12.23 -5.27 2.22
C PHE A 273 -11.50 -4.97 0.91
N ASP A 274 -12.01 -5.56 -0.17
CA ASP A 274 -11.48 -5.44 -1.53
C ASP A 274 -12.07 -4.24 -2.29
N VAL A 275 -11.23 -3.44 -2.93
CA VAL A 275 -11.63 -2.32 -3.78
C VAL A 275 -11.13 -2.50 -5.19
N HIS A 276 -12.00 -2.23 -6.16
CA HIS A 276 -11.65 -2.04 -7.55
C HIS A 276 -12.55 -0.98 -8.21
N LEU A 277 -12.45 -0.81 -9.53
CA LEU A 277 -13.23 0.18 -10.27
C LEU A 277 -14.32 -0.50 -11.10
N SER A 278 -15.48 0.16 -11.15
CA SER A 278 -16.48 -0.05 -12.21
C SER A 278 -16.01 0.53 -13.55
N LYS A 279 -16.73 0.24 -14.63
CA LYS A 279 -16.44 0.73 -15.99
C LYS A 279 -16.34 2.25 -16.08
N ASP A 280 -17.17 2.96 -15.32
CA ASP A 280 -17.27 4.41 -15.21
C ASP A 280 -16.39 4.99 -14.09
N ALA A 281 -15.38 4.22 -13.65
CA ALA A 281 -14.36 4.62 -12.68
C ALA A 281 -14.91 5.01 -11.30
N VAL A 282 -15.97 4.34 -10.84
CA VAL A 282 -16.41 4.44 -9.44
C VAL A 282 -15.70 3.38 -8.61
N PRO A 283 -15.02 3.73 -7.51
CA PRO A 283 -14.47 2.75 -6.57
C PRO A 283 -15.59 1.95 -5.90
N ILE A 284 -15.61 0.64 -6.14
CA ILE A 284 -16.59 -0.30 -5.63
C ILE A 284 -15.92 -1.36 -4.76
N VAL A 285 -16.69 -1.87 -3.80
CA VAL A 285 -16.21 -2.89 -2.85
C VAL A 285 -16.81 -4.24 -3.17
N TYR A 286 -15.95 -5.15 -3.60
CA TYR A 286 -16.27 -6.49 -4.04
C TYR A 286 -14.98 -7.29 -4.26
N HIS A 287 -15.01 -8.60 -4.00
CA HIS A 287 -13.80 -9.42 -4.01
C HIS A 287 -13.41 -9.93 -5.41
N ASP A 288 -14.36 -10.52 -6.14
CA ASP A 288 -14.04 -11.21 -7.38
C ASP A 288 -13.88 -10.23 -8.55
N LEU A 289 -13.04 -10.59 -9.53
CA LEU A 289 -12.87 -9.78 -10.74
C LEU A 289 -14.08 -9.86 -11.69
N THR A 290 -14.92 -10.87 -11.49
CA THR A 290 -16.09 -11.19 -12.28
C THR A 290 -17.32 -11.36 -11.37
N CYS A 291 -18.51 -11.19 -11.95
CA CYS A 291 -19.76 -11.48 -11.27
C CYS A 291 -20.73 -12.21 -12.22
N CYS A 292 -21.60 -13.04 -11.66
CA CYS A 292 -22.58 -13.79 -12.43
C CYS A 292 -23.88 -13.01 -12.62
N ILE A 293 -24.34 -12.92 -13.87
CA ILE A 293 -25.64 -12.34 -14.25
C ILE A 293 -26.57 -13.46 -14.68
N ALA A 294 -27.76 -13.52 -14.10
CA ALA A 294 -28.80 -14.47 -14.50
C ALA A 294 -29.59 -13.94 -15.70
N THR A 295 -29.65 -14.73 -16.77
CA THR A 295 -30.44 -14.44 -17.98
C THR A 295 -31.46 -15.54 -18.23
N LYS A 296 -32.59 -15.23 -18.87
CA LYS A 296 -33.62 -16.24 -19.21
C LYS A 296 -33.25 -16.95 -20.51
N LYS A 297 -33.30 -18.28 -20.53
CA LYS A 297 -33.10 -19.04 -21.78
C LYS A 297 -34.23 -18.78 -22.77
N LYS A 298 -33.88 -18.48 -24.04
CA LYS A 298 -34.83 -18.19 -25.13
C LYS A 298 -35.86 -19.30 -25.41
N LYS A 299 -35.57 -20.55 -25.04
CA LYS A 299 -36.43 -21.72 -25.33
C LYS A 299 -37.16 -22.28 -24.11
N ASP A 300 -36.84 -21.81 -22.92
CA ASP A 300 -37.43 -22.27 -21.68
C ASP A 300 -37.39 -21.12 -20.67
N SER A 301 -38.53 -20.46 -20.49
CA SER A 301 -38.68 -19.29 -19.63
C SER A 301 -38.49 -19.58 -18.14
N THR A 302 -38.34 -20.86 -17.76
CA THR A 302 -38.14 -21.30 -16.38
C THR A 302 -36.68 -21.60 -16.04
N SER A 303 -35.78 -21.75 -17.02
CA SER A 303 -34.36 -21.97 -16.76
C SER A 303 -33.54 -20.69 -16.91
N LEU A 304 -32.81 -20.37 -15.83
CA LEU A 304 -31.84 -19.27 -15.79
C LEU A 304 -30.48 -19.78 -16.30
N GLU A 305 -29.83 -18.97 -17.12
CA GLU A 305 -28.45 -19.14 -17.54
C GLU A 305 -27.60 -18.07 -16.84
N LEU A 306 -26.60 -18.52 -16.08
CA LEU A 306 -25.64 -17.63 -15.42
C LEU A 306 -24.51 -17.33 -16.39
N ILE A 307 -24.30 -16.05 -16.66
CA ILE A 307 -23.21 -15.55 -17.49
C ILE A 307 -22.25 -14.80 -16.58
N GLU A 308 -20.98 -15.22 -16.58
CA GLU A 308 -19.91 -14.54 -15.87
C GLU A 308 -19.46 -13.30 -16.65
N VAL A 309 -19.46 -12.14 -16.00
CA VAL A 309 -19.12 -10.86 -16.62
C VAL A 309 -18.06 -10.15 -15.77
N PRO A 310 -16.98 -9.61 -16.37
CA PRO A 310 -15.98 -8.84 -15.63
C PRO A 310 -16.60 -7.60 -14.99
N VAL A 311 -16.32 -7.37 -13.71
CA VAL A 311 -16.88 -6.22 -12.98
C VAL A 311 -16.42 -4.90 -13.59
N LYS A 312 -15.18 -4.85 -14.11
CA LYS A 312 -14.63 -3.70 -14.83
C LYS A 312 -15.43 -3.28 -16.07
N ASP A 313 -16.28 -4.17 -16.60
CA ASP A 313 -17.07 -3.93 -17.81
C ASP A 313 -18.52 -3.50 -17.49
N LEU A 314 -18.86 -3.38 -16.21
CA LEU A 314 -20.15 -2.91 -15.71
C LEU A 314 -20.01 -1.54 -15.06
N THR A 315 -20.92 -0.62 -15.39
CA THR A 315 -21.03 0.69 -14.71
C THR A 315 -21.52 0.51 -13.27
N PHE A 316 -21.28 1.50 -12.42
CA PHE A 316 -21.75 1.46 -11.04
C PHE A 316 -23.26 1.22 -10.95
N ASP A 317 -24.05 1.94 -11.75
CA ASP A 317 -25.51 1.79 -11.79
C ASP A 317 -25.94 0.39 -12.22
N GLN A 318 -25.24 -0.21 -13.20
CA GLN A 318 -25.51 -1.60 -13.60
C GLN A 318 -25.22 -2.58 -12.45
N LEU A 319 -24.13 -2.37 -11.70
CA LEU A 319 -23.83 -3.16 -10.50
C LEU A 319 -24.89 -2.96 -9.41
N GLN A 320 -25.41 -1.73 -9.25
CA GLN A 320 -26.52 -1.47 -8.33
C GLN A 320 -27.81 -2.20 -8.75
N LEU A 321 -28.13 -2.25 -10.04
CA LEU A 321 -29.32 -2.95 -10.54
C LEU A 321 -29.25 -4.47 -10.34
N LEU A 322 -28.05 -5.07 -10.40
CA LEU A 322 -27.86 -6.49 -10.10
C LEU A 322 -28.25 -6.84 -8.64
N LYS A 323 -28.12 -5.88 -7.70
CA LYS A 323 -28.59 -6.01 -6.31
C LYS A 323 -30.10 -6.27 -6.26
N LEU A 324 -30.86 -5.43 -6.97
CA LEU A 324 -32.32 -5.43 -6.98
C LEU A 324 -32.89 -6.70 -7.62
N ALA A 325 -32.28 -7.17 -8.71
CA ALA A 325 -32.70 -8.41 -9.37
C ALA A 325 -32.52 -9.64 -8.47
N HIS A 326 -31.40 -9.72 -7.73
CA HIS A 326 -31.14 -10.82 -6.80
C HIS A 326 -32.09 -10.78 -5.58
N ALA A 327 -32.35 -9.59 -5.02
CA ALA A 327 -33.31 -9.42 -3.92
C ALA A 327 -34.74 -9.83 -4.32
N THR A 328 -35.17 -9.47 -5.54
CA THR A 328 -36.49 -9.82 -6.08
C THR A 328 -36.60 -11.31 -6.42
N ALA A 329 -35.51 -11.94 -6.87
CA ALA A 329 -35.48 -13.39 -7.13
C ALA A 329 -35.52 -14.23 -5.85
N ILE A 330 -34.99 -13.72 -4.73
CA ILE A 330 -35.04 -14.39 -3.42
C ILE A 330 -36.40 -14.22 -2.74
N LYS A 331 -37.04 -13.05 -2.88
CA LYS A 331 -38.40 -12.81 -2.36
C LYS A 331 -39.44 -13.25 -3.40
N GLY A 332 -39.72 -14.55 -3.44
CA GLY A 332 -40.81 -15.08 -4.26
C GLY A 332 -42.14 -14.40 -3.91
N ASN A 333 -42.81 -13.86 -4.94
CA ASN A 333 -44.20 -13.39 -4.96
C ASN A 333 -44.68 -12.68 -3.68
N ASP A 334 -44.38 -11.40 -3.53
CA ASP A 334 -45.33 -10.45 -2.96
C ASP A 334 -45.08 -9.06 -3.56
N HIS A 335 -45.96 -8.68 -4.48
CA HIS A 335 -46.07 -7.30 -4.95
C HIS A 335 -46.67 -6.45 -3.84
N LYS A 336 -45.88 -5.54 -3.27
CA LYS A 336 -46.32 -4.19 -2.90
C LYS A 336 -45.15 -3.31 -2.48
N ASP A 337 -45.10 -2.15 -3.14
CA ASP A 337 -44.51 -0.88 -2.71
C ASP A 337 -42.98 -0.85 -2.50
N LEU A 338 -42.24 -0.62 -3.59
CA LEU A 338 -40.81 -0.26 -3.60
C LEU A 338 -40.56 1.01 -4.42
N LEU A 339 -41.47 1.98 -4.30
CA LEU A 339 -41.31 3.32 -4.85
C LEU A 339 -41.58 4.31 -3.71
N ASP A 340 -40.71 4.30 -2.71
CA ASP A 340 -40.42 5.42 -1.81
C ASP A 340 -39.14 5.03 -1.05
N ASP A 341 -38.24 5.99 -0.84
CA ASP A 341 -36.89 5.86 -0.26
C ASP A 341 -35.74 5.55 -1.26
N GLU A 342 -35.57 6.40 -2.29
CA GLU A 342 -34.34 6.44 -3.12
C GLU A 342 -33.09 6.92 -2.34
N GLU A 343 -33.20 7.28 -1.05
CA GLU A 343 -32.09 7.83 -0.25
C GLU A 343 -31.52 6.89 0.83
N GLU A 344 -32.17 5.77 1.16
CA GLU A 344 -31.66 4.87 2.21
C GLU A 344 -30.68 3.83 1.63
N ILE A 345 -29.42 3.87 2.07
CA ILE A 345 -28.40 2.91 1.66
C ILE A 345 -28.77 1.54 2.26
N ASP A 346 -29.19 0.58 1.43
CA ASP A 346 -29.40 -0.80 1.89
C ASP A 346 -28.05 -1.44 2.27
N GLU A 347 -27.82 -1.50 3.59
CA GLU A 347 -26.54 -1.93 4.19
C GLU A 347 -26.20 -3.40 3.91
N TYR A 348 -27.16 -4.21 3.46
CA TYR A 348 -27.00 -5.64 3.21
C TYR A 348 -26.67 -5.97 1.75
N GLN A 349 -26.69 -5.00 0.85
CA GLN A 349 -26.44 -5.25 -0.56
C GLN A 349 -24.94 -5.30 -0.90
N PRO A 350 -24.52 -6.15 -1.86
CA PRO A 350 -23.15 -6.17 -2.37
C PRO A 350 -22.82 -4.87 -3.12
N PHE A 351 -21.59 -4.70 -3.60
CA PHE A 351 -21.16 -3.54 -4.41
C PHE A 351 -21.47 -2.15 -3.80
N PRO A 352 -21.27 -1.90 -2.50
CA PRO A 352 -21.25 -0.51 -2.03
C PRO A 352 -20.07 0.22 -2.69
N SER A 353 -20.24 1.51 -2.98
CA SER A 353 -19.09 2.34 -3.36
C SER A 353 -18.21 2.58 -2.13
N LEU A 354 -16.92 2.82 -2.37
CA LEU A 354 -15.98 3.16 -1.30
C LEU A 354 -16.42 4.43 -0.55
N SER A 355 -17.01 5.40 -1.24
CA SER A 355 -17.54 6.62 -0.62
C SER A 355 -18.69 6.32 0.34
N GLN A 356 -19.60 5.39 -0.02
CA GLN A 356 -20.69 4.97 0.87
C GLN A 356 -20.16 4.31 2.14
N ILE A 357 -19.08 3.52 2.03
CA ILE A 357 -18.45 2.88 3.21
C ILE A 357 -17.84 3.94 4.14
N PHE A 358 -17.11 4.93 3.60
CA PHE A 358 -16.55 6.01 4.43
C PHE A 358 -17.63 6.79 5.19
N GLN A 359 -18.80 6.97 4.59
CA GLN A 359 -19.95 7.64 5.21
C GLN A 359 -20.64 6.76 6.27
N ALA A 360 -20.79 5.47 6.01
CA ALA A 360 -21.62 4.59 6.83
C ALA A 360 -20.90 4.00 8.06
N ILE A 361 -19.57 3.82 8.00
CA ILE A 361 -18.81 3.18 9.07
C ILE A 361 -18.27 4.24 10.05
N PRO A 362 -18.32 4.05 11.38
CA PRO A 362 -17.77 5.02 12.34
C PRO A 362 -16.27 5.29 12.15
N GLU A 363 -15.83 6.54 12.30
CA GLU A 363 -14.44 6.98 12.03
C GLU A 363 -13.36 6.28 12.88
N HIS A 364 -13.72 5.80 14.08
CA HIS A 364 -12.79 5.09 14.98
C HIS A 364 -12.40 3.70 14.47
N VAL A 365 -13.17 3.09 13.56
CA VAL A 365 -12.87 1.78 12.99
C VAL A 365 -11.82 1.94 11.90
N GLY A 366 -10.70 1.23 12.00
CA GLY A 366 -9.67 1.29 10.96
C GLY A 366 -10.10 0.58 9.66
N PHE A 367 -9.54 0.98 8.52
CA PHE A 367 -9.70 0.25 7.24
C PHE A 367 -8.40 -0.40 6.79
N ASN A 368 -8.46 -1.69 6.45
CA ASN A 368 -7.47 -2.33 5.60
C ASN A 368 -8.06 -2.44 4.18
N ILE A 369 -7.58 -1.62 3.25
CA ILE A 369 -8.15 -1.52 1.91
C ILE A 369 -7.30 -2.36 0.96
N GLU A 370 -7.78 -3.54 0.57
CA GLU A 370 -7.14 -4.36 -0.45
C GLU A 370 -7.40 -3.75 -1.84
N LEU A 371 -6.35 -3.36 -2.55
CA LEU A 371 -6.43 -2.88 -3.93
C LEU A 371 -6.43 -4.09 -4.86
N LYS A 372 -7.61 -4.45 -5.39
CA LYS A 372 -7.75 -5.61 -6.26
C LYS A 372 -7.13 -5.37 -7.63
N TRP A 373 -6.13 -6.17 -7.95
CA TRP A 373 -5.44 -6.14 -9.23
C TRP A 373 -5.30 -7.55 -9.81
N ILE A 374 -5.20 -7.64 -11.13
CA ILE A 374 -5.04 -8.93 -11.83
C ILE A 374 -3.60 -9.42 -11.71
N SER A 375 -3.41 -10.72 -11.47
CA SER A 375 -2.09 -11.34 -11.50
C SER A 375 -1.99 -12.36 -12.62
N GLN A 376 -0.76 -12.56 -13.11
CA GLN A 376 -0.44 -13.64 -14.05
C GLN A 376 0.17 -14.82 -13.30
N MET A 377 -0.34 -16.02 -13.58
CA MET A 377 0.21 -17.27 -13.07
C MET A 377 1.41 -17.72 -13.90
N LYS A 378 2.27 -18.56 -13.33
CA LYS A 378 3.50 -19.05 -13.98
C LYS A 378 3.25 -19.84 -15.27
N ASP A 379 2.08 -20.46 -15.40
CA ASP A 379 1.68 -21.14 -16.64
C ASP A 379 1.29 -20.15 -17.78
N GLY A 380 1.10 -18.87 -17.44
CA GLY A 380 0.73 -17.78 -18.33
C GLY A 380 -0.75 -17.41 -18.31
N SER A 381 -1.58 -18.11 -17.53
CA SER A 381 -2.98 -17.75 -17.31
C SER A 381 -3.11 -16.50 -16.45
N TRP A 382 -4.24 -15.81 -16.57
CA TRP A 382 -4.54 -14.56 -15.85
C TRP A 382 -5.72 -14.76 -14.92
N ASP A 383 -5.70 -14.09 -13.78
CA ASP A 383 -6.84 -14.04 -12.86
C ASP A 383 -8.14 -13.61 -13.57
N GLY A 384 -9.23 -14.30 -13.23
CA GLY A 384 -10.55 -14.07 -13.85
C GLY A 384 -10.57 -14.26 -15.37
N ASN A 385 -9.55 -14.92 -15.96
CA ASN A 385 -9.31 -14.99 -17.40
C ASN A 385 -9.27 -13.60 -18.07
N LEU A 386 -8.80 -12.58 -17.35
CA LEU A 386 -8.72 -11.20 -17.83
C LEU A 386 -7.30 -10.89 -18.35
N PRO A 387 -7.05 -10.83 -19.67
CA PRO A 387 -5.72 -10.54 -20.21
C PRO A 387 -5.33 -9.06 -20.10
N SER A 388 -6.26 -8.20 -19.69
CA SER A 388 -6.06 -6.76 -19.55
C SER A 388 -7.02 -6.18 -18.53
N TYR A 389 -6.57 -5.17 -17.81
CA TYR A 389 -7.35 -4.45 -16.81
C TYR A 389 -7.33 -2.93 -17.09
N PHE A 390 -7.47 -2.11 -16.06
CA PHE A 390 -7.35 -0.66 -16.17
C PHE A 390 -5.89 -0.22 -16.39
N ASN A 391 -5.70 1.05 -16.75
CA ASN A 391 -4.39 1.70 -16.59
C ASN A 391 -4.11 1.89 -15.08
N MET A 392 -2.91 1.50 -14.61
CA MET A 392 -2.55 1.54 -13.19
C MET A 392 -2.56 2.96 -12.59
N ASN A 393 -2.15 3.99 -13.35
CA ASN A 393 -2.21 5.38 -12.89
C ASN A 393 -3.67 5.80 -12.70
N THR A 394 -4.51 5.65 -13.72
CA THR A 394 -5.93 6.02 -13.62
C THR A 394 -6.65 5.26 -12.49
N TYR A 395 -6.36 3.97 -12.36
CA TYR A 395 -6.92 3.11 -11.31
C TYR A 395 -6.56 3.64 -9.91
N LEU A 396 -5.27 3.85 -9.65
CA LEU A 396 -4.81 4.30 -8.34
C LEU A 396 -5.18 5.74 -8.05
N ASP A 397 -5.07 6.65 -9.02
CA ASP A 397 -5.39 8.06 -8.83
C ASP A 397 -6.85 8.22 -8.39
N THR A 398 -7.75 7.45 -8.99
CA THR A 398 -9.18 7.45 -8.65
C THR A 398 -9.42 6.97 -7.22
N ILE A 399 -8.84 5.81 -6.85
CA ILE A 399 -9.04 5.22 -5.52
C ILE A 399 -8.35 6.05 -4.43
N LEU A 400 -7.09 6.43 -4.63
CA LEU A 400 -6.32 7.24 -3.68
C LEU A 400 -6.97 8.61 -3.49
N SER A 401 -7.47 9.26 -4.54
CA SER A 401 -8.20 10.53 -4.41
C SER A 401 -9.45 10.37 -3.53
N CYS A 402 -10.23 9.31 -3.75
CA CYS A 402 -11.40 9.01 -2.91
C CYS A 402 -11.00 8.81 -1.44
N VAL A 403 -9.98 7.98 -1.17
CA VAL A 403 -9.51 7.70 0.19
C VAL A 403 -8.95 8.94 0.87
N LEU A 404 -8.14 9.75 0.18
CA LEU A 404 -7.54 10.95 0.76
C LEU A 404 -8.59 12.01 1.09
N GLN A 405 -9.63 12.16 0.26
CA GLN A 405 -10.71 13.12 0.46
C GLN A 405 -11.71 12.67 1.54
N LYS A 406 -12.01 11.36 1.62
CA LYS A 406 -13.07 10.82 2.50
C LYS A 406 -12.54 10.18 3.78
N GLY A 407 -11.24 9.91 3.87
CA GLY A 407 -10.62 9.17 4.96
C GLY A 407 -10.51 9.92 6.29
N GLY A 408 -10.65 11.25 6.29
CA GLY A 408 -10.63 12.05 7.53
C GLY A 408 -9.40 11.76 8.41
N LYS A 409 -9.67 11.48 9.69
CA LYS A 409 -8.69 11.04 10.71
C LYS A 409 -8.66 9.52 10.89
N ARG A 410 -9.43 8.77 10.10
CA ARG A 410 -9.47 7.30 10.17
C ARG A 410 -8.08 6.70 9.96
N ARG A 411 -7.79 5.64 10.70
CA ARG A 411 -6.61 4.80 10.48
C ARG A 411 -6.84 3.95 9.24
N ILE A 412 -6.00 4.10 8.23
CA ILE A 412 -6.11 3.36 6.98
C ILE A 412 -4.76 2.74 6.67
N VAL A 413 -4.77 1.48 6.28
CA VAL A 413 -3.65 0.76 5.69
C VAL A 413 -4.14 0.17 4.37
N PHE A 414 -3.33 0.25 3.32
CA PHE A 414 -3.62 -0.44 2.06
C PHE A 414 -3.01 -1.84 2.08
N SER A 415 -3.52 -2.74 1.26
CA SER A 415 -2.88 -4.01 0.96
C SER A 415 -3.02 -4.37 -0.52
N CYS A 416 -2.05 -5.08 -1.12
CA CYS A 416 -2.15 -5.54 -2.51
C CYS A 416 -1.21 -6.71 -2.78
N PHE A 417 -1.62 -7.65 -3.64
CA PHE A 417 -0.77 -8.74 -4.15
C PHE A 417 0.15 -8.31 -5.29
N ASP A 418 -0.16 -7.20 -5.95
CA ASP A 418 0.63 -6.69 -7.06
C ASP A 418 1.75 -5.75 -6.54
N PRO A 419 3.02 -6.08 -6.78
CA PRO A 419 4.16 -5.30 -6.27
C PRO A 419 4.28 -3.92 -6.95
N ASP A 420 3.80 -3.76 -8.19
CA ASP A 420 3.83 -2.47 -8.88
C ASP A 420 2.77 -1.53 -8.30
N ILE A 421 1.57 -2.03 -8.01
CA ILE A 421 0.57 -1.27 -7.27
C ILE A 421 1.11 -0.85 -5.90
N CYS A 422 1.76 -1.76 -5.16
CA CYS A 422 2.36 -1.42 -3.86
C CYS A 422 3.38 -0.29 -3.96
N THR A 423 4.25 -0.39 -4.96
CA THR A 423 5.23 0.64 -5.31
C THR A 423 4.55 1.97 -5.60
N MET A 424 3.53 1.97 -6.48
CA MET A 424 2.85 3.18 -6.90
C MET A 424 2.11 3.86 -5.76
N VAL A 425 1.48 3.11 -4.85
CA VAL A 425 0.86 3.68 -3.64
C VAL A 425 1.91 4.35 -2.75
N ARG A 426 3.11 3.76 -2.64
CA ARG A 426 4.22 4.36 -1.88
C ARG A 426 4.74 5.64 -2.54
N GLN A 427 4.75 5.69 -3.87
CA GLN A 427 5.26 6.85 -4.63
C GLN A 427 4.22 7.95 -4.83
N LYS A 428 2.92 7.66 -4.84
CA LYS A 428 1.89 8.66 -5.17
C LYS A 428 1.36 9.46 -3.99
N GLN A 429 1.62 9.04 -2.75
CA GLN A 429 1.12 9.71 -1.55
C GLN A 429 2.03 9.44 -0.35
N ASN A 430 1.90 10.27 0.69
CA ASN A 430 2.73 10.19 1.90
C ASN A 430 1.94 10.02 3.21
N LYS A 431 0.63 9.78 3.15
CA LYS A 431 -0.25 9.73 4.32
C LYS A 431 -0.42 8.32 4.87
N TYR A 432 -0.81 7.35 4.04
CA TYR A 432 -1.19 6.01 4.48
C TYR A 432 -0.15 4.94 4.10
N PRO A 433 0.13 3.97 4.99
CA PRO A 433 1.01 2.84 4.68
C PRO A 433 0.34 1.80 3.77
N ILE A 434 1.15 0.91 3.21
CA ILE A 434 0.70 -0.27 2.46
C ILE A 434 1.41 -1.54 2.96
N LEU A 435 0.70 -2.67 2.94
CA LEU A 435 1.22 -4.02 3.19
C LEU A 435 1.26 -4.79 1.88
N PHE A 436 2.39 -5.45 1.59
CA PHE A 436 2.49 -6.33 0.44
C PHE A 436 1.89 -7.71 0.78
N LEU A 437 0.83 -8.10 0.08
CA LEU A 437 0.20 -9.41 0.25
C LEU A 437 1.05 -10.48 -0.43
N THR A 438 1.36 -11.55 0.30
CA THR A 438 2.11 -12.69 -0.25
C THR A 438 1.48 -14.01 0.16
N GLN A 439 1.36 -14.90 -0.82
CA GLN A 439 0.93 -16.29 -0.60
C GLN A 439 2.10 -17.23 -0.27
N GLY A 440 3.35 -16.77 -0.48
CA GLY A 440 4.53 -17.62 -0.37
C GLY A 440 4.48 -18.84 -1.30
N ILE A 441 5.05 -19.95 -0.84
CA ILE A 441 4.98 -21.27 -1.47
C ILE A 441 3.74 -22.00 -0.94
N SER A 442 2.68 -21.97 -1.73
CA SER A 442 1.42 -22.63 -1.39
C SER A 442 1.17 -23.88 -2.23
N GLU A 443 0.55 -24.89 -1.63
CA GLU A 443 -0.07 -26.02 -2.34
C GLU A 443 -1.51 -25.70 -2.79
N LYS A 444 -2.14 -24.70 -2.16
CA LYS A 444 -3.54 -24.28 -2.41
C LYS A 444 -3.64 -23.32 -3.59
N TYR A 445 -2.65 -22.43 -3.75
CA TYR A 445 -2.67 -21.38 -4.76
C TYR A 445 -1.61 -21.60 -5.84
N PRO A 446 -1.93 -21.32 -7.13
CA PRO A 446 -0.97 -21.42 -8.21
C PRO A 446 0.19 -20.44 -8.02
N GLU A 447 1.38 -20.82 -8.49
CA GLU A 447 2.57 -19.97 -8.43
C GLU A 447 2.43 -18.74 -9.35
N LEU A 448 2.76 -17.56 -8.83
CA LEU A 448 2.71 -16.30 -9.56
C LEU A 448 3.92 -16.14 -10.50
N MET A 449 3.69 -15.48 -11.64
CA MET A 449 4.74 -15.22 -12.65
C MET A 449 5.80 -14.24 -12.14
N ASP A 450 5.39 -13.19 -11.42
CA ASP A 450 6.30 -12.17 -10.90
C ASP A 450 7.16 -12.77 -9.78
N ILE A 451 8.48 -12.71 -9.95
CA ILE A 451 9.43 -13.31 -9.01
C ILE A 451 9.33 -12.70 -7.61
N ARG A 452 8.93 -11.41 -7.49
CA ARG A 452 8.76 -10.72 -6.20
C ARG A 452 7.64 -11.34 -5.36
N CYS A 453 6.75 -12.12 -5.97
CA CYS A 453 5.60 -12.75 -5.32
C CYS A 453 5.80 -14.25 -5.01
N GLN A 454 6.90 -14.86 -5.46
CA GLN A 454 7.06 -16.34 -5.45
C GLN A 454 7.39 -16.95 -4.09
N THR A 455 8.01 -16.19 -3.17
CA THR A 455 8.38 -16.69 -1.84
C THR A 455 8.20 -15.59 -0.81
N THR A 456 8.01 -15.97 0.46
CA THR A 456 7.88 -14.99 1.54
C THR A 456 9.18 -14.18 1.72
N GLN A 457 10.36 -14.77 1.52
CA GLN A 457 11.65 -14.09 1.68
C GLN A 457 11.90 -13.00 0.65
N ILE A 458 11.57 -13.25 -0.63
CA ILE A 458 11.69 -12.19 -1.65
C ILE A 458 10.63 -11.11 -1.44
N ALA A 459 9.44 -11.46 -0.93
CA ALA A 459 8.43 -10.50 -0.54
C ALA A 459 8.91 -9.56 0.58
N MET A 460 9.58 -10.10 1.61
CA MET A 460 10.24 -9.28 2.65
C MET A 460 11.32 -8.38 2.06
N SER A 461 12.17 -8.92 1.18
CA SER A 461 13.26 -8.18 0.56
C SER A 461 12.74 -7.04 -0.33
N PHE A 462 11.67 -7.30 -1.08
CA PHE A 462 10.95 -6.31 -1.88
C PHE A 462 10.35 -5.21 -1.00
N ALA A 463 9.56 -5.58 0.03
CA ALA A 463 8.94 -4.62 0.93
C ALA A 463 9.97 -3.68 1.59
N GLN A 464 11.11 -4.24 2.01
CA GLN A 464 12.21 -3.47 2.58
C GLN A 464 12.86 -2.54 1.53
N SER A 465 13.05 -3.02 0.30
CA SER A 465 13.68 -2.24 -0.78
C SER A 465 12.84 -1.06 -1.26
N GLU A 466 11.50 -1.19 -1.22
CA GLU A 466 10.53 -0.17 -1.64
C GLU A 466 10.03 0.68 -0.49
N ASN A 467 10.58 0.53 0.71
CA ASN A 467 10.17 1.34 1.85
C ASN A 467 8.66 1.22 2.17
N ILE A 468 8.11 0.02 1.94
CA ILE A 468 6.74 -0.40 2.26
C ILE A 468 6.65 -0.77 3.76
N LEU A 469 5.48 -0.61 4.39
CA LEU A 469 5.32 -0.81 5.83
C LEU A 469 5.64 -2.25 6.27
N GLY A 470 5.21 -3.22 5.48
CA GLY A 470 5.28 -4.61 5.88
C GLY A 470 4.69 -5.58 4.87
N ILE A 471 4.52 -6.82 5.32
CA ILE A 471 3.91 -7.89 4.54
C ILE A 471 2.64 -8.39 5.22
N SER A 472 1.71 -8.88 4.41
CA SER A 472 0.55 -9.67 4.86
C SER A 472 0.66 -11.05 4.25
N ALA A 473 1.11 -12.02 5.05
CA ALA A 473 1.51 -13.35 4.56
C ALA A 473 0.42 -14.40 4.82
N HIS A 474 0.31 -15.36 3.90
CA HIS A 474 -0.65 -16.44 4.04
C HIS A 474 -0.30 -17.32 5.26
N THR A 475 -1.33 -17.64 6.05
CA THR A 475 -1.17 -18.29 7.35
C THR A 475 -0.59 -19.69 7.24
N GLU A 476 -0.93 -20.43 6.17
CA GLU A 476 -0.35 -21.76 5.92
C GLU A 476 1.19 -21.73 5.87
N GLU A 477 1.76 -20.71 5.20
CA GLU A 477 3.21 -20.56 5.10
C GLU A 477 3.82 -20.21 6.46
N LEU A 478 3.23 -19.24 7.16
CA LEU A 478 3.73 -18.80 8.46
C LEU A 478 3.68 -19.93 9.49
N LEU A 479 2.65 -20.78 9.48
CA LEU A 479 2.57 -21.92 10.39
C LEU A 479 3.63 -22.98 10.11
N LYS A 480 4.04 -23.16 8.84
CA LYS A 480 5.17 -24.02 8.46
C LYS A 480 6.51 -23.40 8.85
N HIS A 481 6.61 -22.07 8.83
CA HIS A 481 7.85 -21.30 9.02
C HIS A 481 7.66 -20.12 9.99
N LEU A 482 7.39 -20.41 11.26
CA LEU A 482 7.13 -19.36 12.26
C LEU A 482 8.28 -18.35 12.41
N SER A 483 9.53 -18.74 12.07
CA SER A 483 10.69 -17.83 12.10
C SER A 483 10.55 -16.63 11.16
N TYR A 484 9.75 -16.75 10.09
CA TYR A 484 9.53 -15.67 9.13
C TYR A 484 8.93 -14.41 9.77
N ILE A 485 8.14 -14.56 10.85
CA ILE A 485 7.61 -13.41 11.61
C ILE A 485 8.75 -12.61 12.22
N GLY A 486 9.65 -13.30 12.95
CA GLY A 486 10.82 -12.67 13.57
C GLY A 486 11.82 -12.12 12.55
N GLU A 487 12.01 -12.82 11.42
CA GLU A 487 12.88 -12.37 10.33
C GLU A 487 12.38 -11.08 9.67
N ALA A 488 11.07 -10.98 9.40
CA ALA A 488 10.46 -9.76 8.86
C ALA A 488 10.55 -8.60 9.87
N GLN A 489 10.26 -8.85 11.14
CA GLN A 489 10.36 -7.83 12.19
C GLN A 489 11.79 -7.34 12.42
N ALA A 490 12.80 -8.23 12.32
CA ALA A 490 14.20 -7.85 12.36
C ALA A 490 14.62 -6.95 11.18
N LYS A 491 13.87 -7.00 10.07
CA LYS A 491 14.01 -6.08 8.92
C LYS A 491 13.23 -4.76 9.08
N GLY A 492 12.53 -4.59 10.21
CA GLY A 492 11.69 -3.42 10.48
C GLY A 492 10.31 -3.46 9.81
N LEU A 493 9.88 -4.65 9.35
CA LEU A 493 8.59 -4.83 8.69
C LEU A 493 7.50 -5.21 9.69
N VAL A 494 6.30 -4.69 9.46
CA VAL A 494 5.06 -5.15 10.11
C VAL A 494 4.60 -6.45 9.46
N VAL A 495 4.10 -7.39 10.27
CA VAL A 495 3.63 -8.69 9.76
C VAL A 495 2.17 -8.93 10.10
N PHE A 496 1.35 -9.01 9.06
CA PHE A 496 -0.04 -9.48 9.16
C PHE A 496 -0.12 -10.92 8.65
N SER A 497 -1.11 -11.68 9.10
CA SER A 497 -1.49 -12.93 8.43
C SER A 497 -2.93 -12.91 7.95
N TRP A 498 -3.19 -13.67 6.89
CA TRP A 498 -4.51 -13.89 6.31
C TRP A 498 -4.69 -15.36 5.89
N GLY A 499 -5.92 -15.74 5.56
CA GLY A 499 -6.27 -17.09 5.09
C GLY A 499 -7.09 -17.88 6.11
N GLU A 500 -7.74 -18.95 5.64
CA GLU A 500 -8.72 -19.72 6.41
C GLU A 500 -8.14 -20.32 7.70
N ASP A 501 -6.84 -20.61 7.72
CA ASP A 501 -6.16 -21.17 8.89
C ASP A 501 -6.15 -20.20 10.09
N ASN A 502 -6.38 -18.90 9.87
CA ASN A 502 -6.58 -17.93 10.94
C ASN A 502 -7.95 -18.07 11.63
N ASN A 503 -8.93 -18.77 11.06
CA ASN A 503 -10.22 -19.01 11.72
C ASN A 503 -10.08 -19.98 12.91
N ASP A 504 -9.01 -20.78 12.96
CA ASP A 504 -8.70 -21.63 14.11
C ASP A 504 -8.07 -20.84 15.28
N HIS A 505 -8.67 -20.97 16.47
CA HIS A 505 -8.23 -20.26 17.66
C HIS A 505 -6.81 -20.64 18.11
N GLN A 506 -6.40 -21.91 17.97
CA GLN A 506 -5.07 -22.37 18.37
C GLN A 506 -4.00 -21.81 17.43
N ASN A 507 -4.28 -21.73 16.13
CA ASN A 507 -3.40 -21.09 15.17
C ASN A 507 -3.21 -19.60 15.49
N ARG A 508 -4.30 -18.85 15.73
CA ARG A 508 -4.19 -17.45 16.16
C ARG A 508 -3.37 -17.30 17.43
N LYS A 509 -3.57 -18.18 18.42
CA LYS A 509 -2.77 -18.16 19.65
C LYS A 509 -1.28 -18.35 19.38
N LYS A 510 -0.90 -19.35 18.56
CA LYS A 510 0.50 -19.59 18.17
C LYS A 510 1.12 -18.37 17.48
N LEU A 511 0.40 -17.73 16.56
CA LEU A 511 0.88 -16.54 15.85
C LEU A 511 1.07 -15.35 16.80
N ARG A 512 0.16 -15.14 17.77
CA ARG A 512 0.31 -14.12 18.81
C ARG A 512 1.53 -14.38 19.71
N GLU A 513 1.80 -15.64 20.06
CA GLU A 513 3.00 -16.02 20.81
C GLU A 513 4.30 -15.72 20.07
N GLN A 514 4.28 -15.69 18.73
CA GLN A 514 5.40 -15.24 17.89
C GLN A 514 5.44 -13.73 17.67
N GLY A 515 4.50 -12.98 18.25
CA GLY A 515 4.49 -11.52 18.18
C GLY A 515 3.95 -10.94 16.88
N ILE A 516 3.07 -11.65 16.15
CA ILE A 516 2.46 -11.13 14.92
C ILE A 516 1.72 -9.79 15.17
N ASP A 517 1.78 -8.86 14.21
CA ASP A 517 1.21 -7.51 14.37
C ASP A 517 -0.29 -7.46 14.08
N GLY A 518 -0.78 -8.27 13.14
CA GLY A 518 -2.19 -8.30 12.74
C GLY A 518 -2.68 -9.69 12.29
N LEU A 519 -3.94 -10.00 12.59
CA LEU A 519 -4.62 -11.23 12.22
C LEU A 519 -5.90 -10.89 11.45
N ILE A 520 -5.96 -11.27 10.18
CA ILE A 520 -7.14 -11.11 9.31
C ILE A 520 -7.92 -12.43 9.28
N TYR A 521 -9.17 -12.44 9.74
CA TYR A 521 -9.99 -13.66 9.84
C TYR A 521 -11.50 -13.39 9.81
N ASP A 522 -12.28 -14.45 9.54
CA ASP A 522 -13.74 -14.38 9.34
C ASP A 522 -14.51 -14.35 10.67
N SER A 523 -14.16 -15.24 11.60
CA SER A 523 -14.91 -15.54 12.83
C SER A 523 -14.76 -14.51 13.95
N ILE A 524 -14.60 -13.22 13.64
CA ILE A 524 -14.47 -12.18 14.66
C ILE A 524 -15.74 -12.01 15.50
N CYS A 525 -16.90 -12.34 14.92
CA CYS A 525 -18.20 -12.28 15.58
C CYS A 525 -18.50 -13.49 16.49
N ASP A 526 -17.74 -14.57 16.39
CA ASP A 526 -18.07 -15.83 17.06
C ASP A 526 -17.56 -15.90 18.52
N GLU A 527 -16.64 -15.02 18.93
CA GLU A 527 -15.83 -15.25 20.14
C GLU A 527 -16.27 -14.53 21.42
N LYS A 528 -17.24 -13.59 21.41
CA LYS A 528 -17.94 -13.01 22.59
C LYS A 528 -18.95 -11.95 22.11
N GLY A 529 -19.91 -11.56 22.97
CA GLY A 529 -20.81 -10.43 22.70
C GLY A 529 -20.07 -9.10 22.49
N GLU A 530 -20.79 -8.00 22.25
CA GLU A 530 -20.22 -6.69 21.87
C GLU A 530 -18.94 -6.34 22.66
N GLN A 531 -17.86 -6.02 21.94
CA GLN A 531 -16.55 -5.66 22.50
C GLN A 531 -16.14 -4.28 21.99
N PRO A 532 -15.55 -3.42 22.85
CA PRO A 532 -15.03 -2.14 22.42
C PRO A 532 -13.82 -2.32 21.51
N ASN A 533 -13.70 -1.46 20.49
CA ASN A 533 -12.54 -1.43 19.60
C ASN A 533 -11.27 -1.00 20.38
N ILE A 534 -10.14 -1.64 20.10
CA ILE A 534 -8.86 -1.38 20.79
C ILE A 534 -8.43 0.09 20.75
N PHE A 535 -8.70 0.82 19.66
CA PHE A 535 -8.35 2.24 19.55
C PHE A 535 -9.18 3.11 20.48
N GLN A 536 -10.46 2.77 20.67
CA GLN A 536 -11.31 3.48 21.63
C GLN A 536 -10.83 3.22 23.06
N VAL A 537 -10.48 1.96 23.37
CA VAL A 537 -9.92 1.58 24.67
C VAL A 537 -8.62 2.35 24.93
N GLU A 538 -7.71 2.40 23.96
CA GLU A 538 -6.46 3.19 24.04
C GLU A 538 -6.71 4.69 24.22
N GLU A 539 -7.66 5.28 23.48
CA GLU A 539 -8.00 6.71 23.62
C GLU A 539 -8.59 7.02 25.00
N HIS A 540 -9.48 6.17 25.52
CA HIS A 540 -10.02 6.32 26.87
C HIS A 540 -8.94 6.24 27.94
N HIS A 541 -8.01 5.28 27.84
CA HIS A 541 -6.88 5.18 28.75
C HIS A 541 -5.97 6.40 28.67
N SER A 542 -5.63 6.87 27.46
CA SER A 542 -4.80 8.06 27.28
C SER A 542 -5.46 9.32 27.85
N MET A 543 -6.77 9.49 27.64
CA MET A 543 -7.51 10.61 28.25
C MET A 543 -7.53 10.51 29.78
N GLN A 544 -7.71 9.31 30.35
CA GLN A 544 -7.67 9.10 31.80
C GLN A 544 -6.28 9.41 32.37
N GLU A 545 -5.20 8.99 31.69
CA GLU A 545 -3.82 9.31 32.09
C GLU A 545 -3.57 10.83 32.06
N VAL A 546 -3.98 11.52 31.00
CA VAL A 546 -3.84 12.99 30.90
C VAL A 546 -4.63 13.69 32.01
N ILE A 547 -5.88 13.27 32.26
CA ILE A 547 -6.69 13.81 33.36
C ILE A 547 -6.01 13.54 34.70
N THR A 548 -5.45 12.35 34.90
CA THR A 548 -4.76 11.98 36.15
C THR A 548 -3.48 12.81 36.32
N GLU A 549 -2.69 13.02 35.27
CA GLU A 549 -1.52 13.90 35.29
C GLU A 549 -1.88 15.36 35.54
N GLU A 550 -2.94 15.89 34.91
CA GLU A 550 -3.44 17.24 35.17
C GLU A 550 -4.01 17.38 36.60
N THR A 551 -4.63 16.31 37.12
CA THR A 551 -5.13 16.27 38.50
C THR A 551 -3.97 16.19 39.50
N LEU A 552 -2.88 15.49 39.18
CA LEU A 552 -1.63 15.46 39.98
C LEU A 552 -0.85 16.78 39.91
N LYS A 553 -0.82 17.44 38.74
CA LYS A 553 -0.23 18.78 38.57
C LYS A 553 -1.05 19.89 39.23
N SER A 554 -2.38 19.75 39.31
CA SER A 554 -3.25 20.70 40.03
C SER A 554 -3.26 20.45 41.54
N SER A 555 -3.08 19.21 42.01
CA SER A 555 -2.98 18.89 43.44
C SER A 555 -1.60 19.16 44.07
N SER A 556 -0.60 19.54 43.26
CA SER A 556 0.69 20.07 43.74
C SER A 556 0.74 21.59 43.86
N CYS A 557 -0.38 22.30 43.65
CA CYS A 557 -0.50 23.75 43.88
C CYS A 557 -1.57 24.07 44.92
N SER A 558 -1.30 23.70 46.18
CA SER A 558 -2.06 24.16 47.35
C SER A 558 -1.09 24.39 48.52
N CYS A 559 -0.19 25.35 48.35
CA CYS A 559 0.60 25.94 49.42
C CYS A 559 0.66 27.45 49.20
N TYR A 560 -0.49 28.13 49.29
CA TYR A 560 -0.52 29.56 49.57
C TYR A 560 -1.46 29.82 50.74
N SER A 561 -0.84 29.85 51.90
CA SER A 561 -1.27 30.58 53.08
C SER A 561 -1.58 32.02 52.70
N ILE A 562 -2.83 32.44 52.90
CA ILE A 562 -3.22 33.85 52.87
C ILE A 562 -2.88 34.45 54.25
N PRO A 563 -1.98 35.43 54.36
CA PRO A 563 -1.82 36.22 55.57
C PRO A 563 -2.87 37.33 55.57
N CYS A 564 -3.82 37.28 56.49
CA CYS A 564 -4.77 38.37 56.71
C CYS A 564 -4.33 39.23 57.90
N SER A 565 -4.43 40.53 57.69
CA SER A 565 -3.71 41.63 58.34
C SER A 565 -4.12 41.93 59.78
N ILE A 566 -3.15 42.50 60.50
CA ILE A 566 -3.23 43.05 61.86
C ILE A 566 -4.28 44.17 61.98
N ALA A 567 -5.16 44.06 62.97
CA ALA A 567 -5.71 45.19 63.74
C ALA A 567 -6.06 44.74 65.17
N PRO A 568 -5.92 45.59 66.21
CA PRO A 568 -5.68 45.13 67.58
C PRO A 568 -6.91 45.10 68.50
N CYS A 569 -6.79 44.24 69.52
CA CYS A 569 -7.34 44.28 70.89
C CYS A 569 -8.82 44.65 71.11
N ASN A 570 -9.59 43.69 71.67
CA ASN A 570 -10.29 43.95 72.93
C ASN A 570 -10.60 42.66 73.71
N ASP A 571 -10.66 42.87 75.02
CA ASP A 571 -10.62 41.92 76.12
C ASP A 571 -11.79 40.91 76.28
N SER A 572 -11.43 39.83 76.98
CA SER A 572 -12.18 39.18 78.07
C SER A 572 -13.04 37.91 77.80
N LYS A 573 -12.61 36.87 78.54
CA LYS A 573 -13.40 35.95 79.40
C LYS A 573 -14.11 34.74 78.78
N THR A 574 -13.52 33.56 79.09
CA THR A 574 -14.11 32.35 79.74
C THR A 574 -15.46 31.84 79.21
N ARG A 575 -15.73 30.55 78.92
CA ARG A 575 -15.58 29.35 79.77
C ARG A 575 -16.26 28.16 79.02
N THR A 576 -15.77 26.92 79.23
CA THR A 576 -16.52 25.61 79.33
C THR A 576 -17.61 25.25 78.29
N GLY A 577 -17.72 24.04 77.73
CA GLY A 577 -17.16 22.71 78.01
C GLY A 577 -18.05 21.61 77.36
N SER A 578 -17.58 20.36 77.42
CA SER A 578 -18.32 19.07 77.32
C SER A 578 -19.03 18.71 76.00
N ALA A 579 -18.66 17.62 75.30
CA ALA A 579 -19.01 16.19 75.54
C ALA A 579 -20.52 15.94 75.24
N GLU A 580 -20.97 14.99 74.40
CA GLU A 580 -20.86 13.52 74.33
C GLU A 580 -21.45 13.09 72.94
N SER A 581 -20.88 12.16 72.15
CA SER A 581 -20.99 10.69 72.16
C SER A 581 -22.38 10.07 72.28
N ASP A 582 -22.89 9.45 71.21
CA ASP A 582 -23.45 8.08 71.14
C ASP A 582 -23.97 7.83 69.70
N SER A 583 -23.45 6.89 68.92
CA SER A 583 -23.55 5.42 68.95
C SER A 583 -24.89 4.85 68.41
N GLY A 584 -24.79 3.73 67.68
CA GLY A 584 -25.90 2.76 67.62
C GLY A 584 -26.58 2.54 66.27
N LEU A 585 -25.94 1.72 65.44
CA LEU A 585 -26.50 0.71 64.53
C LEU A 585 -27.94 0.22 64.85
N SER A 586 -28.76 0.00 63.80
CA SER A 586 -29.26 -1.35 63.42
C SER A 586 -30.43 -1.29 62.42
N SER A 587 -30.19 -1.92 61.26
CA SER A 587 -31.07 -2.85 60.51
C SER A 587 -32.51 -2.45 60.16
N SER A 588 -32.78 -2.31 58.86
CA SER A 588 -33.54 -3.28 58.04
C SER A 588 -33.28 -3.04 56.56
#